data_AF-A0A7V7X1Z2-F1
#
_entry.id   AF-A0A7V7X1Z2-F1
#
_cell.length_a   1.000
_cell.length_b   1.000
_cell.length_c   1.000
_cell.angle_alpha   90.00
_cell.angle_beta   90.00
_cell.angle_gamma   90.00
#
_symmetry.space_group_name_H-M   'P 1'
#
loop_
_entity.id
_entity.type
_entity.pdbx_description
1 polymer ?
#
loop_
_entity_poly.entity_id
_entity_poly.type
_entity_poly.pdbx_seq_one_letter_code
_entity_poly.pdbx_strand_id
1 'polypeptide(L)'
;MVAGVDYEFKGVDFSIFCRSRIKKIIAKNTAKTDLHFTTFDIRKGMVSVLEVTYPSGNKSEVSSVPNPSKYKSVSKTNYNGKDFKDGQNNIISIVDIYKEVQNIGLNYPGTLMELSFFSHAWMGGPILVNSYDDGNYTYQPPPPATTPITIALPLGQRDPDDLDPRGYKDFLPPNMSSVGLANFQNAFNTNGFSWIWGCAFPRDVHEILHKIENHSKYKSSGLVDSEDFNFRNMKSAHVSLISSYLGIVISNYKNFTIKFGDLKRFICMITIASYSQILANNTKKEVRGGVMGTYSEYDSGSLPLMHVHKGFAKHFTFYKNYMGFSFDNEGRNYGIYTPNKICP
;
A
#
# COMPACT_ATOMS: atom_id res chain seq x y z
N MET A 1 8.10 -7.42 7.85
CA MET A 1 6.65 -7.74 7.81
C MET A 1 5.90 -6.72 8.64
N VAL A 2 4.74 -6.25 8.19
CA VAL A 2 3.94 -5.24 8.91
C VAL A 2 2.50 -5.73 9.00
N ALA A 3 1.96 -5.79 10.22
CA ALA A 3 0.56 -6.08 10.50
C ALA A 3 -0.13 -4.80 10.99
N GLY A 4 -1.06 -4.28 10.18
CA GLY A 4 -1.90 -3.14 10.54
C GLY A 4 -2.98 -3.48 11.56
N VAL A 5 -3.85 -2.51 11.81
CA VAL A 5 -5.01 -2.64 12.68
C VAL A 5 -6.27 -2.79 11.85
N ASP A 6 -7.12 -3.74 12.22
CA ASP A 6 -8.50 -3.75 11.77
C ASP A 6 -9.26 -2.63 12.48
N TYR A 7 -9.22 -1.42 11.92
CA TYR A 7 -9.85 -0.23 12.49
C TYR A 7 -11.38 -0.33 12.55
N GLU A 8 -11.99 -1.29 11.84
CA GLU A 8 -13.41 -1.60 11.99
C GLU A 8 -13.69 -2.51 13.19
N PHE A 9 -12.65 -3.13 13.77
CA PHE A 9 -12.72 -4.11 14.86
C PHE A 9 -13.74 -5.22 14.59
N LYS A 10 -13.83 -5.68 13.34
CA LYS A 10 -14.72 -6.77 12.90
C LYS A 10 -14.08 -8.15 13.02
N GLY A 11 -12.85 -8.22 13.50
CA GLY A 11 -12.22 -9.46 13.98
C GLY A 11 -11.03 -9.93 13.16
N VAL A 12 -10.51 -9.11 12.23
CA VAL A 12 -9.32 -9.49 11.47
C VAL A 12 -8.06 -9.25 12.32
N ASP A 13 -7.22 -10.28 12.45
CA ASP A 13 -5.87 -10.18 13.04
C ASP A 13 -4.83 -10.31 11.91
N PHE A 14 -4.33 -9.17 11.42
CA PHE A 14 -3.34 -9.14 10.35
C PHE A 14 -2.00 -9.79 10.74
N SER A 15 -1.71 -9.97 12.04
CA SER A 15 -0.52 -10.68 12.51
C SER A 15 -0.53 -12.16 12.10
N ILE A 16 -1.72 -12.75 11.87
CA ILE A 16 -1.86 -14.12 11.34
C ILE A 16 -1.25 -14.23 9.94
N PHE A 17 -1.46 -13.23 9.08
CA PHE A 17 -0.92 -13.24 7.72
C PHE A 17 0.59 -13.04 7.71
N CYS A 18 1.13 -12.19 8.59
CA CYS A 18 2.59 -12.07 8.79
C CYS A 18 3.20 -13.42 9.18
N ARG A 19 2.67 -14.09 10.21
CA ARG A 19 3.15 -15.42 10.64
C ARG A 19 3.04 -16.45 9.51
N SER A 20 1.95 -16.42 8.74
CA SER A 20 1.74 -17.33 7.62
C SER A 20 2.72 -17.07 6.47
N ARG A 21 3.03 -15.81 6.17
CA ARG A 21 4.01 -15.43 5.14
C ARG A 21 5.41 -15.90 5.53
N ILE A 22 5.82 -15.65 6.77
CA ILE A 22 7.11 -16.09 7.32
C ILE A 22 7.24 -17.62 7.20
N LYS A 23 6.23 -18.38 7.65
CA LYS A 23 6.23 -19.85 7.53
C LYS A 23 6.35 -20.33 6.08
N LYS A 24 5.66 -19.68 5.14
CA LYS A 24 5.77 -20.01 3.69
C LYS A 24 7.16 -19.69 3.14
N ILE A 25 7.78 -18.59 3.54
CA ILE A 25 9.14 -18.23 3.13
C ILE A 25 10.15 -19.25 3.66
N ILE A 26 10.07 -19.59 4.96
CA ILE A 26 10.94 -20.61 5.57
C ILE A 26 10.77 -21.96 4.87
N ALA A 27 9.54 -22.38 4.58
CA ALA A 27 9.27 -23.64 3.88
C ALA A 27 9.83 -23.67 2.44
N LYS A 28 9.89 -22.51 1.76
CA LYS A 28 10.47 -22.37 0.42
C LYS A 28 12.01 -22.25 0.43
N ASN A 29 12.63 -22.02 1.59
CA ASN A 29 14.07 -21.86 1.74
C ASN A 29 14.80 -23.23 1.75
N THR A 30 14.77 -23.93 0.61
CA THR A 30 15.43 -25.23 0.44
C THR A 30 16.96 -25.12 0.42
N ALA A 31 17.49 -23.94 0.07
CA ALA A 31 18.92 -23.63 0.13
C ALA A 31 19.46 -23.53 1.57
N LYS A 32 18.57 -23.47 2.57
CA LYS A 32 18.92 -23.36 4.00
C LYS A 32 19.85 -22.16 4.28
N THR A 33 19.61 -21.04 3.59
CA THR A 33 20.31 -19.79 3.90
C THR A 33 19.71 -19.20 5.17
N ASP A 34 20.52 -18.54 5.99
CA ASP A 34 20.01 -17.87 7.19
C ASP A 34 18.98 -16.79 6.79
N LEU A 35 17.92 -16.64 7.59
CA LEU A 35 16.83 -15.70 7.35
C LEU A 35 16.60 -14.85 8.59
N HIS A 36 16.44 -13.54 8.36
CA HIS A 36 16.09 -12.56 9.38
C HIS A 36 14.70 -11.98 9.09
N PHE A 37 13.83 -11.96 10.08
CA PHE A 37 12.49 -11.38 9.96
C PHE A 37 12.21 -10.36 11.07
N THR A 38 12.06 -9.09 10.70
CA THR A 38 11.45 -8.06 11.57
C THR A 38 9.95 -8.00 11.31
N THR A 39 9.14 -8.14 12.36
CA THR A 39 7.67 -8.01 12.30
C THR A 39 7.18 -6.87 13.18
N PHE A 40 6.48 -5.91 12.56
CA PHE A 40 5.77 -4.83 13.24
C PHE A 40 4.31 -5.24 13.43
N ASP A 41 3.88 -5.50 14.66
CA ASP A 41 2.48 -5.74 15.04
C ASP A 41 1.93 -4.47 15.69
N ILE A 42 1.29 -3.64 14.87
CA ILE A 42 0.84 -2.29 15.26
C ILE A 42 -0.26 -2.38 16.30
N ARG A 43 -1.17 -3.34 16.15
CA ARG A 43 -2.26 -3.57 17.12
C ARG A 43 -1.70 -3.90 18.50
N LYS A 44 -0.68 -4.76 18.58
CA LYS A 44 -0.06 -5.13 19.86
C LYS A 44 0.96 -4.11 20.36
N GLY A 45 1.37 -3.15 19.54
CA GLY A 45 2.47 -2.25 19.86
C GLY A 45 3.79 -3.01 20.03
N MET A 46 4.06 -3.97 19.15
CA MET A 46 5.19 -4.90 19.30
C MET A 46 6.02 -4.97 18.03
N VAL A 47 7.34 -4.95 18.19
CA VAL A 47 8.30 -5.29 17.13
C VAL A 47 8.99 -6.58 17.56
N SER A 48 8.90 -7.62 16.74
CA SER A 48 9.55 -8.91 17.01
C SER A 48 10.55 -9.25 15.93
N VAL A 49 11.68 -9.83 16.32
CA VAL A 49 12.69 -10.38 15.41
C VAL A 49 12.65 -11.90 15.49
N LEU A 50 12.65 -12.56 14.34
CA LEU A 50 12.86 -14.00 14.23
C LEU A 50 14.10 -14.26 13.36
N GLU A 51 15.10 -14.90 13.94
CA GLU A 51 16.26 -15.45 13.24
C GLU A 51 16.02 -16.93 12.96
N VAL A 52 16.24 -17.34 11.72
CA VAL A 52 16.23 -18.75 11.31
C VAL A 52 17.59 -19.08 10.74
N THR A 53 18.36 -19.88 11.47
CA THR A 53 19.72 -20.27 11.09
C THR A 53 19.81 -21.76 10.82
N TYR A 54 20.87 -22.18 10.10
CA TYR A 54 21.08 -23.59 9.77
C TYR A 54 22.46 -24.13 10.21
N PRO A 55 22.83 -24.03 11.51
CA PRO A 55 24.10 -24.55 11.99
C PRO A 55 24.21 -26.06 11.71
N SER A 56 25.30 -26.46 11.05
CA SER A 56 25.51 -27.85 10.60
C SER A 56 24.36 -28.41 9.75
N GLY A 57 23.63 -27.55 9.04
CA GLY A 57 22.50 -27.92 8.18
C GLY A 57 21.18 -28.19 8.92
N ASN A 58 21.15 -28.04 10.25
CA ASN A 58 19.96 -28.20 11.09
C ASN A 58 19.31 -26.86 11.38
N LYS A 59 17.99 -26.78 11.22
CA LYS A 59 17.23 -25.56 11.44
C LYS A 59 17.21 -25.19 12.93
N SER A 60 17.57 -23.95 13.24
CA SER A 60 17.45 -23.31 14.55
C SER A 60 16.62 -22.03 14.41
N GLU A 61 15.71 -21.77 15.34
CA GLU A 61 14.89 -20.56 15.37
C GLU A 61 15.08 -19.83 16.71
N VAL A 62 15.41 -18.54 16.64
CA VAL A 62 15.50 -17.68 17.82
C VAL A 62 14.60 -16.47 17.60
N SER A 63 13.61 -16.31 18.49
CA SER A 63 12.70 -15.18 18.48
C SER A 63 13.02 -14.22 19.62
N SER A 64 12.99 -12.92 19.36
CA SER A 64 13.15 -11.88 20.38
C SER A 64 12.07 -10.80 20.23
N VAL A 65 11.65 -10.27 21.37
CA VAL A 65 10.72 -9.15 21.48
C VAL A 65 11.31 -8.20 22.53
N PRO A 66 11.53 -6.91 22.23
CA PRO A 66 11.95 -5.94 23.23
C PRO A 66 10.97 -5.93 24.42
N ASN A 67 11.49 -6.06 25.64
CA ASN A 67 10.72 -6.03 26.87
C ASN A 67 11.35 -5.05 27.87
N PRO A 68 10.65 -3.97 28.26
CA PRO A 68 9.31 -3.57 27.80
C PRO A 68 9.31 -3.09 26.35
N SER A 69 8.17 -3.23 25.66
CA SER A 69 7.99 -2.54 24.37
C SER A 69 7.97 -1.03 24.60
N LYS A 70 8.66 -0.28 23.75
CA LYS A 70 8.55 1.19 23.72
C LYS A 70 7.23 1.68 23.13
N TYR A 71 6.50 0.80 22.43
CA TYR A 71 5.24 1.13 21.77
C TYR A 71 4.03 0.66 22.58
N LYS A 72 2.94 1.42 22.51
CA LYS A 72 1.65 1.08 23.11
C LYS A 72 0.80 0.27 22.14
N SER A 73 -0.07 -0.57 22.70
CA SER A 73 -1.07 -1.28 21.91
C SER A 73 -2.18 -0.33 21.43
N VAL A 74 -2.81 -0.71 20.33
CA VAL A 74 -3.95 0.01 19.74
C VAL A 74 -5.23 -0.80 19.99
N SER A 75 -6.26 -0.10 20.46
CA SER A 75 -7.58 -0.65 20.71
C SER A 75 -8.68 0.32 20.26
N LYS A 76 -9.94 -0.08 20.42
CA LYS A 76 -11.10 0.76 20.06
C LYS A 76 -11.12 2.11 20.80
N THR A 77 -10.49 2.22 21.96
CA THR A 77 -10.44 3.48 22.73
C THR A 77 -9.60 4.56 22.04
N ASN A 78 -8.72 4.18 21.10
CA ASN A 78 -7.90 5.10 20.32
C ASN A 78 -8.64 5.71 19.11
N TYR A 79 -9.95 5.44 18.93
CA TYR A 79 -10.70 5.84 17.73
C TYR A 79 -11.90 6.73 18.05
N ASN A 80 -12.20 7.66 17.14
CA ASN A 80 -13.50 8.34 17.03
C ASN A 80 -14.25 7.77 15.83
N GLY A 81 -15.19 6.85 16.07
CA GLY A 81 -15.77 6.06 14.99
C GLY A 81 -14.73 5.13 14.36
N LYS A 82 -14.38 5.37 13.09
CA LYS A 82 -13.35 4.62 12.36
C LYS A 82 -12.02 5.36 12.28
N ASP A 83 -11.99 6.62 12.69
CA ASP A 83 -10.84 7.49 12.53
C ASP A 83 -9.95 7.39 13.76
N PHE A 84 -8.65 7.17 13.55
CA PHE A 84 -7.69 7.16 14.63
C PHE A 84 -7.59 8.56 15.23
N LYS A 85 -7.57 8.67 16.57
CA LYS A 85 -7.48 9.96 17.26
C LYS A 85 -6.07 10.55 17.13
N ASP A 86 -5.99 11.86 17.11
CA ASP A 86 -4.72 12.59 17.21
C ASP A 86 -4.15 12.55 18.64
N GLY A 87 -2.89 12.97 18.79
CA GLY A 87 -2.18 13.06 20.07
C GLY A 87 -1.79 11.71 20.67
N GLN A 88 -1.83 10.63 19.88
CA GLN A 88 -1.51 9.28 20.34
C GLN A 88 0.00 9.02 20.25
N ASN A 89 0.67 9.19 21.38
CA ASN A 89 2.12 9.00 21.44
C ASN A 89 2.52 7.51 21.58
N ASN A 90 3.71 7.18 21.05
CA ASN A 90 4.35 5.86 21.13
C ASN A 90 3.55 4.76 20.43
N ILE A 91 2.94 5.06 19.29
CA ILE A 91 2.31 4.06 18.41
C ILE A 91 3.25 3.81 17.24
N ILE A 92 3.33 2.55 16.78
CA ILE A 92 4.14 2.22 15.61
C ILE A 92 3.54 2.94 14.39
N SER A 93 4.38 3.71 13.70
CA SER A 93 4.01 4.46 12.50
C SER A 93 4.71 3.91 11.26
N ILE A 94 4.27 4.38 10.08
CA ILE A 94 5.01 4.16 8.84
C ILE A 94 6.44 4.70 8.90
N VAL A 95 6.69 5.77 9.67
CA VAL A 95 8.02 6.37 9.80
C VAL A 95 8.97 5.44 10.55
N ASP A 96 8.47 4.68 11.54
CA ASP A 96 9.27 3.64 12.21
C ASP A 96 9.69 2.54 11.23
N ILE A 97 8.78 2.15 10.33
CA ILE A 97 9.04 1.14 9.30
C ILE A 97 10.05 1.67 8.27
N TYR A 98 9.92 2.92 7.82
CA TYR A 98 10.90 3.53 6.93
C TYR A 98 12.28 3.63 7.58
N LYS A 99 12.36 4.02 8.85
CA LYS A 99 13.61 4.07 9.61
C LYS A 99 14.27 2.70 9.71
N GLU A 100 13.50 1.64 9.93
CA GLU A 100 14.04 0.28 9.93
C GLU A 100 14.62 -0.10 8.57
N VAL A 101 13.92 0.19 7.47
CA VAL A 101 14.44 -0.06 6.13
C VAL A 101 15.71 0.76 5.86
N GLN A 102 15.74 2.03 6.27
CA GLN A 102 16.95 2.87 6.19
C GLN A 102 18.11 2.28 7.01
N ASN A 103 17.84 1.76 8.21
CA ASN A 103 18.85 1.11 9.04
C ASN A 103 19.40 -0.15 8.37
N ILE A 104 18.56 -0.93 7.68
CA ILE A 104 19.02 -2.06 6.86
C ILE A 104 19.92 -1.56 5.74
N GLY A 105 19.53 -0.54 4.98
CA GLY A 105 20.37 -0.04 3.90
C GLY A 105 21.66 0.64 4.33
N LEU A 106 21.71 1.16 5.56
CA LEU A 106 22.93 1.70 6.16
C LEU A 106 23.89 0.59 6.61
N ASN A 107 23.38 -0.41 7.34
CA ASN A 107 24.22 -1.39 8.03
C ASN A 107 24.38 -2.72 7.28
N TYR A 108 23.40 -3.08 6.46
CA TYR A 108 23.27 -4.34 5.73
C TYR A 108 22.73 -4.11 4.31
N PRO A 109 23.41 -3.28 3.49
CA PRO A 109 22.91 -2.93 2.16
C PRO A 109 22.69 -4.17 1.30
N GLY A 110 21.61 -4.18 0.51
CA GLY A 110 21.28 -5.23 -0.44
C GLY A 110 20.72 -6.52 0.18
N THR A 111 20.30 -6.50 1.45
CA THR A 111 19.84 -7.71 2.17
C THR A 111 18.32 -7.81 2.30
N LEU A 112 17.57 -6.71 2.16
CA LEU A 112 16.11 -6.73 2.27
C LEU A 112 15.48 -7.39 1.05
N MET A 113 14.99 -8.62 1.23
CA MET A 113 14.31 -9.40 0.20
C MET A 113 12.82 -9.03 0.05
N GLU A 114 12.11 -8.78 1.15
CA GLU A 114 10.67 -8.53 1.10
C GLU A 114 10.23 -7.53 2.18
N LEU A 115 9.55 -6.46 1.75
CA LEU A 115 8.77 -5.57 2.62
C LEU A 115 7.27 -5.78 2.38
N SER A 116 6.59 -6.51 3.26
CA SER A 116 5.17 -6.82 3.14
C SER A 116 4.31 -6.10 4.18
N PHE A 117 3.25 -5.41 3.73
CA PHE A 117 2.21 -4.78 4.54
C PHE A 117 0.91 -5.58 4.48
N PHE A 118 0.47 -6.14 5.60
CA PHE A 118 -0.82 -6.79 5.77
C PHE A 118 -1.75 -5.88 6.53
N SER A 119 -2.72 -5.30 5.83
CA SER A 119 -3.69 -4.39 6.41
C SER A 119 -4.91 -4.25 5.50
N HIS A 120 -5.88 -3.43 5.93
CA HIS A 120 -6.73 -2.76 4.95
C HIS A 120 -5.84 -1.89 4.05
N ALA A 121 -6.27 -1.65 2.81
CA ALA A 121 -5.52 -0.77 1.91
C ALA A 121 -6.46 -0.04 0.98
N TRP A 122 -5.96 1.05 0.42
CA TRP A 122 -6.64 1.86 -0.58
C TRP A 122 -5.62 2.38 -1.60
N MET A 123 -6.06 3.25 -2.51
CA MET A 123 -5.18 3.88 -3.50
C MET A 123 -3.97 4.59 -2.87
N GLY A 124 -4.18 5.22 -1.70
CA GLY A 124 -3.13 5.94 -0.97
C GLY A 124 -2.18 5.06 -0.15
N GLY A 125 -2.36 3.73 -0.15
CA GLY A 125 -1.45 2.77 0.48
C GLY A 125 -2.10 1.86 1.52
N PRO A 126 -1.29 1.10 2.28
CA PRO A 126 -1.78 0.34 3.42
C PRO A 126 -2.30 1.29 4.51
N ILE A 127 -3.39 0.91 5.17
CA ILE A 127 -3.99 1.61 6.30
C ILE A 127 -3.49 0.92 7.57
N LEU A 128 -2.54 1.54 8.26
CA LEU A 128 -1.92 0.95 9.45
C LEU A 128 -2.83 1.12 10.66
N VAL A 129 -3.38 2.31 10.87
CA VAL A 129 -4.32 2.63 11.95
C VAL A 129 -5.54 3.42 11.48
N ASN A 130 -5.61 3.86 10.22
CA ASN A 130 -6.65 4.76 9.70
C ASN A 130 -6.57 6.16 10.33
N SER A 131 -5.36 6.73 10.31
CA SER A 131 -5.08 8.12 10.62
C SER A 131 -5.13 8.98 9.36
N TYR A 132 -5.21 10.29 9.53
CA TYR A 132 -5.28 11.26 8.43
C TYR A 132 -4.21 12.31 8.62
N ASP A 133 -3.80 12.92 7.50
CA ASP A 133 -2.97 14.11 7.53
C ASP A 133 -3.88 15.30 7.27
N ASP A 134 -4.19 16.05 8.32
CA ASP A 134 -5.08 17.22 8.26
C ASP A 134 -4.29 18.54 8.20
N GLY A 135 -2.95 18.45 8.17
CA GLY A 135 -2.04 19.59 8.18
C GLY A 135 -1.87 20.23 9.56
N ASN A 136 -2.33 19.60 10.64
CA ASN A 136 -2.19 20.06 12.01
C ASN A 136 -1.52 18.99 12.88
N TYR A 137 -0.78 19.43 13.90
CA TYR A 137 -0.24 18.54 14.93
C TYR A 137 -0.88 18.85 16.28
N THR A 138 -1.40 17.82 16.94
CA THR A 138 -1.98 17.91 18.28
C THR A 138 -0.95 17.50 19.34
N TYR A 139 -0.29 18.50 19.92
CA TYR A 139 0.60 18.30 21.05
C TYR A 139 -0.19 18.16 22.37
N GLN A 140 0.03 17.06 23.07
CA GLN A 140 -0.50 16.82 24.42
C GLN A 140 0.59 17.17 25.45
N PRO A 141 0.52 18.33 26.12
CA PRO A 141 1.50 18.68 27.13
C PRO A 141 1.42 17.73 28.33
N PRO A 142 2.54 17.45 29.01
CA PRO A 142 2.51 16.71 30.26
C PRO A 142 1.79 17.54 31.36
N PRO A 143 1.18 16.88 32.35
CA PRO A 143 0.58 17.57 33.50
C PRO A 143 1.53 18.58 34.16
N PRO A 144 1.03 19.71 34.69
CA PRO A 144 -0.38 20.00 34.97
C PRO A 144 -1.17 20.61 33.80
N ALA A 145 -0.51 20.91 32.68
CA ALA A 145 -1.22 21.37 31.49
C ALA A 145 -2.01 20.19 30.90
N THR A 146 -3.34 20.36 30.76
CA THR A 146 -4.24 19.31 30.26
C THR A 146 -4.93 19.68 28.96
N THR A 147 -4.76 20.91 28.49
CA THR A 147 -5.35 21.37 27.23
C THR A 147 -4.43 21.01 26.06
N PRO A 148 -4.90 20.22 25.08
CA PRO A 148 -4.18 19.98 23.84
C PRO A 148 -3.87 21.28 23.10
N ILE A 149 -2.70 21.35 22.47
CA ILE A 149 -2.32 22.47 21.60
C ILE A 149 -2.29 21.98 20.16
N THR A 150 -3.05 22.63 19.29
CA THR A 150 -3.05 22.35 17.85
C THR A 150 -2.12 23.32 17.13
N ILE A 151 -1.20 22.80 16.33
CA ILE A 151 -0.19 23.56 15.60
C ILE A 151 -0.35 23.30 14.12
N ALA A 152 -0.61 24.35 13.33
CA ALA A 152 -0.64 24.24 11.87
C ALA A 152 0.77 23.95 11.33
N LEU A 153 0.88 22.96 10.45
CA LEU A 153 2.14 22.51 9.89
C LEU A 153 2.48 23.28 8.59
N PRO A 154 3.78 23.54 8.34
CA PRO A 154 4.24 24.01 7.03
C PRO A 154 3.79 23.09 5.89
N LEU A 155 3.53 23.68 4.71
CA LEU A 155 3.11 22.93 3.53
C LEU A 155 4.12 21.81 3.19
N GLY A 156 3.60 20.60 3.01
CA GLY A 156 4.39 19.42 2.64
C GLY A 156 5.07 18.71 3.81
N GLN A 157 5.04 19.27 5.02
CA GLN A 157 5.49 18.57 6.21
C GLN A 157 4.52 17.42 6.53
N ARG A 158 5.08 16.31 7.01
CA ARG A 158 4.32 15.17 7.50
C ARG A 158 3.69 15.53 8.85
N ASP A 159 2.41 15.23 8.97
CA ASP A 159 1.71 15.26 10.24
C ASP A 159 2.25 14.17 11.19
N PRO A 160 2.74 14.54 12.39
CA PRO A 160 3.18 13.57 13.39
C PRO A 160 2.05 12.67 13.95
N ASP A 161 0.79 13.12 13.89
CA ASP A 161 -0.38 12.32 14.29
C ASP A 161 -0.84 11.37 13.18
N ASP A 162 -0.45 11.63 11.93
CA ASP A 162 -0.65 10.69 10.85
C ASP A 162 0.38 9.55 10.92
N LEU A 163 -0.09 8.34 11.22
CA LEU A 163 0.74 7.14 11.32
C LEU A 163 0.72 6.30 10.04
N ASP A 164 -0.17 6.61 9.10
CA ASP A 164 -0.35 5.91 7.81
C ASP A 164 0.57 6.49 6.72
N PRO A 165 0.98 5.70 5.71
CA PRO A 165 1.79 6.17 4.59
C PRO A 165 1.13 7.30 3.79
N ARG A 166 1.96 8.24 3.34
CA ARG A 166 1.64 9.33 2.42
C ARG A 166 2.72 9.43 1.35
N GLY A 167 2.65 8.56 0.34
CA GLY A 167 3.68 8.46 -0.69
C GLY A 167 4.01 9.80 -1.38
N TYR A 168 3.03 10.69 -1.54
CA TYR A 168 3.22 11.99 -2.17
C TYR A 168 4.14 12.96 -1.40
N LYS A 169 4.47 12.68 -0.13
CA LYS A 169 5.37 13.52 0.67
C LYS A 169 6.39 12.77 1.53
N ASP A 170 6.15 11.50 1.86
CA ASP A 170 7.00 10.73 2.76
C ASP A 170 8.44 10.58 2.26
N PHE A 171 8.61 10.42 0.94
CA PHE A 171 9.91 10.21 0.31
C PHE A 171 10.56 11.53 -0.17
N LEU A 172 9.99 12.67 0.22
CA LEU A 172 10.47 14.00 -0.18
C LEU A 172 10.95 14.79 1.06
N PRO A 173 11.90 15.72 0.90
CA PRO A 173 12.21 16.69 1.95
C PRO A 173 10.96 17.53 2.32
N PRO A 174 10.78 17.90 3.60
CA PRO A 174 11.69 17.65 4.73
C PRO A 174 11.52 16.26 5.39
N ASN A 175 10.56 15.46 4.95
CA ASN A 175 10.15 14.23 5.65
C ASN A 175 11.17 13.09 5.50
N MET A 176 11.83 13.02 4.33
CA MET A 176 12.97 12.14 4.10
C MET A 176 14.08 12.92 3.40
N SER A 177 15.25 12.95 4.04
CA SER A 177 16.45 13.55 3.44
C SER A 177 16.95 12.71 2.26
N SER A 178 17.77 13.30 1.38
CA SER A 178 18.41 12.58 0.28
C SER A 178 19.24 11.39 0.76
N VAL A 179 19.95 11.52 1.89
CA VAL A 179 20.70 10.42 2.54
C VAL A 179 19.73 9.35 3.07
N GLY A 180 18.63 9.75 3.69
CA GLY A 180 17.60 8.81 4.14
C GLY A 180 16.99 8.03 2.98
N LEU A 181 16.70 8.69 1.86
CA LEU A 181 16.19 8.03 0.65
C LEU A 181 17.23 7.08 0.05
N ALA A 182 18.50 7.49 -0.01
CA ALA A 182 19.58 6.63 -0.48
C ALA A 182 19.72 5.37 0.40
N ASN A 183 19.69 5.52 1.72
CA ASN A 183 19.69 4.37 2.64
C ASN A 183 18.45 3.49 2.46
N PHE A 184 17.28 4.09 2.30
CA PHE A 184 16.04 3.34 2.05
C PHE A 184 16.13 2.49 0.76
N GLN A 185 16.70 3.04 -0.31
CA GLN A 185 16.94 2.33 -1.58
C GLN A 185 18.00 1.23 -1.43
N ASN A 186 19.11 1.53 -0.76
CA ASN A 186 20.22 0.61 -0.57
C ASN A 186 19.87 -0.63 0.26
N ALA A 187 18.77 -0.58 1.03
CA ALA A 187 18.31 -1.73 1.80
C ALA A 187 17.99 -2.95 0.93
N PHE A 188 17.37 -2.72 -0.22
CA PHE A 188 16.78 -3.80 -1.01
C PHE A 188 17.81 -4.61 -1.78
N ASN A 189 17.68 -5.93 -1.68
CA ASN A 189 18.40 -6.86 -2.54
C ASN A 189 18.08 -6.62 -4.03
N THR A 190 18.96 -7.02 -4.93
CA THR A 190 18.73 -6.97 -6.39
C THR A 190 17.37 -7.57 -6.77
N ASN A 191 17.03 -8.73 -6.18
CA ASN A 191 15.76 -9.44 -6.37
C ASN A 191 14.69 -9.11 -5.32
N GLY A 192 14.93 -8.09 -4.48
CA GLY A 192 14.01 -7.66 -3.45
C GLY A 192 12.77 -6.97 -4.03
N PHE A 193 11.67 -7.02 -3.30
CA PHE A 193 10.41 -6.38 -3.68
C PHE A 193 9.59 -5.97 -2.45
N SER A 194 8.52 -5.20 -2.67
CA SER A 194 7.53 -4.92 -1.64
C SER A 194 6.16 -5.50 -2.00
N TRP A 195 5.34 -5.74 -0.99
CA TRP A 195 3.96 -6.17 -1.16
C TRP A 195 3.03 -5.30 -0.32
N ILE A 196 1.97 -4.78 -0.94
CA ILE A 196 0.86 -4.13 -0.26
C ILE A 196 -0.33 -5.09 -0.37
N TRP A 197 -0.51 -5.90 0.68
CA TRP A 197 -1.63 -6.82 0.78
C TRP A 197 -2.86 -6.03 1.22
N GLY A 198 -3.96 -6.17 0.48
CA GLY A 198 -5.16 -5.37 0.73
C GLY A 198 -5.83 -4.89 -0.55
N CYS A 199 -6.86 -4.07 -0.39
CA CYS A 199 -7.65 -3.54 -1.51
C CYS A 199 -6.93 -2.38 -2.22
N ALA A 200 -7.33 -2.13 -3.47
CA ALA A 200 -7.09 -0.89 -4.18
C ALA A 200 -8.42 -0.49 -4.85
N PHE A 201 -9.45 -0.24 -4.02
CA PHE A 201 -10.84 -0.11 -4.47
C PHE A 201 -11.39 1.34 -4.36
N PRO A 202 -10.84 2.33 -5.09
CA PRO A 202 -11.57 3.57 -5.29
C PRO A 202 -12.83 3.27 -6.10
N ARG A 203 -14.00 3.40 -5.46
CA ARG A 203 -15.30 2.96 -6.01
C ARG A 203 -15.58 3.57 -7.38
N ASP A 204 -15.35 4.87 -7.55
CA ASP A 204 -15.61 5.54 -8.81
C ASP A 204 -14.75 4.98 -9.96
N VAL A 205 -13.49 4.62 -9.69
CA VAL A 205 -12.60 4.01 -10.67
C VAL A 205 -13.06 2.62 -11.05
N HIS A 206 -13.50 1.83 -10.06
CA HIS A 206 -14.09 0.52 -10.31
C HIS A 206 -15.31 0.64 -11.24
N GLU A 207 -16.23 1.56 -10.93
CA GLU A 207 -17.45 1.76 -11.71
C GLU A 207 -17.15 2.31 -13.12
N ILE A 208 -16.16 3.19 -13.27
CA ILE A 208 -15.70 3.68 -14.58
C ILE A 208 -15.11 2.53 -15.40
N LEU A 209 -14.19 1.74 -14.85
CA LEU A 209 -13.63 0.55 -15.52
C LEU A 209 -14.73 -0.42 -15.95
N HIS A 210 -15.67 -0.71 -15.06
CA HIS A 210 -16.80 -1.57 -15.37
C HIS A 210 -17.66 -1.02 -16.52
N LYS A 211 -17.82 0.30 -16.64
CA LYS A 211 -18.51 0.92 -17.79
C LYS A 211 -17.71 0.81 -19.08
N ILE A 212 -16.39 0.98 -19.02
CA ILE A 212 -15.50 0.80 -20.18
C ILE A 212 -15.59 -0.65 -20.68
N GLU A 213 -15.44 -1.62 -19.78
CA GLU A 213 -15.39 -3.06 -20.07
C GLU A 213 -16.72 -3.67 -20.54
N ASN A 214 -17.83 -2.96 -20.34
CA ASN A 214 -19.16 -3.34 -20.82
C ASN A 214 -19.67 -2.42 -21.94
N HIS A 215 -18.85 -1.48 -22.42
CA HIS A 215 -19.17 -0.70 -23.59
C HIS A 215 -19.22 -1.61 -24.83
N SER A 216 -20.17 -1.40 -25.74
CA SER A 216 -20.42 -2.30 -26.89
C SER A 216 -19.22 -2.44 -27.83
N LYS A 217 -18.37 -1.40 -27.90
CA LYS A 217 -17.14 -1.42 -28.69
C LYS A 217 -15.92 -2.01 -27.95
N TYR A 218 -16.03 -2.28 -26.65
CA TYR A 218 -14.89 -2.79 -25.90
C TYR A 218 -14.49 -4.18 -26.40
N LYS A 219 -13.18 -4.37 -26.59
CA LYS A 219 -12.55 -5.66 -26.88
C LYS A 219 -11.46 -5.88 -25.83
N SER A 220 -11.23 -7.12 -25.46
CA SER A 220 -10.18 -7.47 -24.48
C SER A 220 -8.77 -7.18 -24.98
N SER A 221 -8.56 -7.06 -26.29
CA SER A 221 -7.29 -6.68 -26.92
C SER A 221 -7.54 -6.00 -28.27
N GLY A 222 -6.51 -5.34 -28.80
CA GLY A 222 -6.52 -4.80 -30.17
C GLY A 222 -7.36 -3.54 -30.38
N LEU A 223 -7.85 -2.89 -29.31
CA LEU A 223 -8.43 -1.54 -29.42
C LEU A 223 -7.33 -0.52 -29.72
N VAL A 224 -7.59 0.32 -30.71
CA VAL A 224 -6.74 1.47 -31.03
C VAL A 224 -7.15 2.70 -30.21
N ASP A 225 -6.19 3.54 -29.86
CA ASP A 225 -6.43 4.69 -28.98
C ASP A 225 -7.40 5.72 -29.58
N SER A 226 -7.51 5.78 -30.90
CA SER A 226 -8.42 6.67 -31.63
C SER A 226 -9.89 6.22 -31.66
N GLU A 227 -10.22 5.04 -31.12
CA GLU A 227 -11.58 4.50 -31.10
C GLU A 227 -12.51 5.34 -30.23
N ASP A 228 -13.70 5.66 -30.75
CA ASP A 228 -14.70 6.49 -30.06
C ASP A 228 -15.62 5.66 -29.17
N PHE A 229 -15.64 5.98 -27.88
CA PHE A 229 -16.58 5.43 -26.91
C PHE A 229 -17.67 6.45 -26.63
N ASN A 230 -18.92 6.09 -26.91
CA ASN A 230 -20.08 6.94 -26.61
C ASN A 230 -20.75 6.46 -25.32
N PHE A 231 -20.62 7.23 -24.25
CA PHE A 231 -21.25 6.92 -22.98
C PHE A 231 -22.56 7.67 -22.84
N ARG A 232 -23.59 6.96 -22.36
CA ARG A 232 -24.88 7.51 -22.00
C ARG A 232 -25.13 7.36 -20.51
N ASN A 233 -25.71 8.40 -19.91
CA ASN A 233 -26.14 8.41 -18.50
C ASN A 233 -25.02 8.00 -17.52
N MET A 234 -23.81 8.52 -17.71
CA MET A 234 -22.75 8.32 -16.73
C MET A 234 -23.02 9.21 -15.51
N LYS A 235 -22.63 8.80 -14.30
CA LYS A 235 -22.77 9.65 -13.11
C LYS A 235 -21.93 10.92 -13.30
N SER A 236 -22.44 12.08 -12.89
CA SER A 236 -21.73 13.36 -13.00
C SER A 236 -20.36 13.30 -12.32
N ALA A 237 -20.28 12.70 -11.13
CA ALA A 237 -19.03 12.52 -10.39
C ALA A 237 -17.96 11.76 -11.19
N HIS A 238 -18.33 10.73 -11.95
CA HIS A 238 -17.39 9.98 -12.78
C HIS A 238 -16.84 10.84 -13.92
N VAL A 239 -17.73 11.61 -14.57
CA VAL A 239 -17.34 12.50 -15.67
C VAL A 239 -16.47 13.63 -15.17
N SER A 240 -16.77 14.20 -13.99
CA SER A 240 -15.93 15.18 -13.31
C SER A 240 -14.55 14.62 -12.97
N LEU A 241 -14.49 13.38 -12.47
CA LEU A 241 -13.21 12.72 -12.16
C LEU A 241 -12.37 12.52 -13.43
N ILE A 242 -12.95 11.99 -14.50
CA ILE A 242 -12.28 11.83 -15.80
C ILE A 242 -11.78 13.19 -16.33
N SER A 243 -12.66 14.20 -16.33
CA SER A 243 -12.35 15.55 -16.80
C SER A 243 -11.21 16.19 -16.04
N SER A 244 -11.20 16.05 -14.71
CA SER A 244 -10.18 16.61 -13.82
C SER A 244 -8.81 15.98 -14.06
N TYR A 245 -8.74 14.65 -14.19
CA TYR A 245 -7.47 13.97 -14.45
C TYR A 245 -6.93 14.24 -15.86
N LEU A 246 -7.81 14.34 -16.86
CA LEU A 246 -7.39 14.56 -18.24
C LEU A 246 -7.19 16.04 -18.61
N GLY A 247 -7.66 16.98 -17.77
CA GLY A 247 -7.62 18.41 -18.08
C GLY A 247 -8.52 18.79 -19.26
N ILE A 248 -9.64 18.08 -19.45
CA ILE A 248 -10.60 18.30 -20.53
C ILE A 248 -11.96 18.72 -19.97
N VAL A 249 -12.82 19.31 -20.80
CA VAL A 249 -14.19 19.70 -20.42
C VAL A 249 -15.20 18.76 -21.09
N ILE A 250 -15.94 18.00 -20.29
CA ILE A 250 -17.09 17.21 -20.73
C ILE A 250 -18.36 17.86 -20.19
N SER A 251 -19.05 18.64 -21.02
CA SER A 251 -20.21 19.44 -20.62
C SER A 251 -21.50 18.63 -20.45
N ASN A 252 -21.65 17.49 -21.14
CA ASN A 252 -22.85 16.66 -21.11
C ASN A 252 -22.56 15.24 -20.60
N TYR A 253 -22.61 15.05 -19.29
CA TYR A 253 -22.43 13.73 -18.66
C TYR A 253 -23.50 12.69 -19.05
N LYS A 254 -24.66 13.13 -19.60
CA LYS A 254 -25.72 12.23 -20.06
C LYS A 254 -25.43 11.64 -21.44
N ASN A 255 -24.61 12.30 -22.25
CA ASN A 255 -24.22 11.83 -23.57
C ASN A 255 -22.94 12.52 -24.02
N PHE A 256 -21.83 11.78 -24.04
CA PHE A 256 -20.56 12.28 -24.54
C PHE A 256 -19.76 11.17 -25.22
N THR A 257 -18.83 11.60 -26.07
CA THR A 257 -17.88 10.71 -26.74
C THR A 257 -16.47 11.02 -26.22
N ILE A 258 -15.70 9.97 -25.96
CA ILE A 258 -14.30 10.06 -25.52
C ILE A 258 -13.47 8.98 -26.22
N LYS A 259 -12.20 9.27 -26.48
CA LYS A 259 -11.29 8.33 -27.12
C LYS A 259 -10.87 7.23 -26.14
N PHE A 260 -10.65 6.02 -26.65
CA PHE A 260 -10.13 4.93 -25.83
C PHE A 260 -8.76 5.25 -25.21
N GLY A 261 -7.90 5.96 -25.95
CA GLY A 261 -6.61 6.44 -25.44
C GLY A 261 -6.74 7.34 -24.21
N ASP A 262 -7.73 8.23 -24.20
CA ASP A 262 -8.00 9.11 -23.05
C ASP A 262 -8.49 8.32 -21.83
N LEU A 263 -9.32 7.30 -22.03
CA LEU A 263 -9.76 6.40 -20.97
C LEU A 263 -8.58 5.60 -20.39
N LYS A 264 -7.67 5.11 -21.23
CA LYS A 264 -6.42 4.47 -20.79
C LYS A 264 -5.55 5.44 -19.99
N ARG A 265 -5.35 6.65 -20.50
CA ARG A 265 -4.57 7.70 -19.83
C ARG A 265 -5.16 8.07 -18.47
N PHE A 266 -6.48 8.17 -18.36
CA PHE A 266 -7.17 8.39 -17.08
C PHE A 266 -6.82 7.30 -16.05
N ILE A 267 -7.00 6.02 -16.41
CA ILE A 267 -6.66 4.89 -15.52
C ILE A 267 -5.18 4.87 -15.19
N CYS A 268 -4.33 5.23 -16.16
CA CYS A 268 -2.90 5.36 -15.95
C CYS A 268 -2.56 6.39 -14.89
N MET A 269 -3.11 7.60 -15.00
CA MET A 269 -2.79 8.70 -14.10
C MET A 269 -3.16 8.37 -12.64
N ILE A 270 -4.30 7.72 -12.44
CA ILE A 270 -4.69 7.21 -11.11
C ILE A 270 -3.72 6.13 -10.63
N THR A 271 -3.33 5.22 -11.51
CA THR A 271 -2.40 4.14 -11.19
C THR A 271 -1.03 4.68 -10.78
N ILE A 272 -0.49 5.69 -11.48
CA ILE A 272 0.81 6.27 -11.14
C ILE A 272 0.78 7.13 -9.86
N ALA A 273 -0.38 7.70 -9.53
CA ALA A 273 -0.61 8.43 -8.29
C ALA A 273 -0.78 7.49 -7.07
N SER A 274 -0.95 6.19 -7.29
CA SER A 274 -1.11 5.22 -6.22
C SER A 274 0.16 5.05 -5.40
N TYR A 275 0.00 4.74 -4.12
CA TYR A 275 1.13 4.47 -3.24
C TYR A 275 1.98 3.29 -3.72
N SER A 276 1.38 2.27 -4.34
CA SER A 276 2.14 1.14 -4.92
C SER A 276 3.15 1.62 -5.97
N GLN A 277 2.75 2.50 -6.88
CA GLN A 277 3.66 3.06 -7.88
C GLN A 277 4.69 3.98 -7.24
N ILE A 278 4.28 4.83 -6.30
CA ILE A 278 5.18 5.75 -5.61
C ILE A 278 6.25 4.98 -4.82
N LEU A 279 5.86 3.91 -4.14
CA LEU A 279 6.80 3.04 -3.42
C LEU A 279 7.75 2.36 -4.40
N ALA A 280 7.27 1.85 -5.54
CA ALA A 280 8.14 1.26 -6.56
C ALA A 280 9.18 2.26 -7.10
N ASN A 281 8.75 3.49 -7.35
CA ASN A 281 9.64 4.57 -7.80
C ASN A 281 10.71 4.93 -6.77
N ASN A 282 10.36 4.88 -5.47
CA ASN A 282 11.26 5.29 -4.39
C ASN A 282 12.14 4.17 -3.86
N THR A 283 11.72 2.90 -3.94
CA THR A 283 12.57 1.73 -3.64
C THR A 283 13.47 1.34 -4.81
N LYS A 284 13.13 1.75 -6.04
CA LYS A 284 13.71 1.22 -7.28
C LYS A 284 13.52 -0.29 -7.42
N LYS A 285 12.47 -0.84 -6.80
CA LYS A 285 12.08 -2.25 -6.83
C LYS A 285 10.63 -2.42 -7.24
N GLU A 286 10.29 -3.63 -7.62
CA GLU A 286 8.91 -3.99 -7.89
C GLU A 286 8.06 -3.91 -6.61
N VAL A 287 6.81 -3.49 -6.79
CA VAL A 287 5.79 -3.53 -5.74
C VAL A 287 4.62 -4.36 -6.25
N ARG A 288 4.17 -5.31 -5.43
CA ARG A 288 2.98 -6.12 -5.68
C ARG A 288 1.81 -5.52 -4.92
N GLY A 289 0.76 -5.12 -5.63
CA GLY A 289 -0.39 -4.44 -5.02
C GLY A 289 -1.64 -4.59 -5.85
N GLY A 290 -2.81 -4.30 -5.26
CA GLY A 290 -4.07 -4.36 -5.99
C GLY A 290 -4.03 -3.38 -7.17
N VAL A 291 -4.57 -3.76 -8.32
CA VAL A 291 -4.77 -2.81 -9.43
C VAL A 291 -6.00 -1.95 -9.12
N MET A 292 -6.04 -0.70 -9.59
CA MET A 292 -7.09 0.24 -9.18
C MET A 292 -8.48 -0.28 -9.59
N GLY A 293 -9.42 -0.17 -8.66
CA GLY A 293 -10.79 -0.67 -8.80
C GLY A 293 -10.99 -2.12 -8.38
N THR A 294 -10.07 -2.71 -7.59
CA THR A 294 -10.14 -4.10 -7.11
C THR A 294 -10.09 -4.19 -5.58
N TYR A 295 -10.78 -5.19 -5.01
CA TYR A 295 -10.71 -5.51 -3.59
C TYR A 295 -10.08 -6.89 -3.36
N SER A 296 -9.59 -7.09 -2.15
CA SER A 296 -8.94 -8.32 -1.72
C SER A 296 -9.78 -9.08 -0.70
N GLU A 297 -9.62 -10.38 -0.70
CA GLU A 297 -10.27 -11.34 0.19
C GLU A 297 -9.21 -12.09 1.01
N TYR A 298 -9.65 -12.72 2.08
CA TYR A 298 -8.80 -13.53 2.94
C TYR A 298 -8.84 -14.99 2.48
N ASP A 299 -7.67 -15.63 2.42
CA ASP A 299 -7.60 -17.08 2.24
C ASP A 299 -8.18 -17.77 3.49
N SER A 300 -8.78 -18.94 3.32
CA SER A 300 -9.06 -19.88 4.40
C SER A 300 -7.92 -20.90 4.56
N GLY A 301 -7.88 -21.61 5.69
CA GLY A 301 -6.92 -22.70 5.94
C GLY A 301 -5.80 -22.36 6.92
N SER A 302 -4.74 -23.17 6.92
CA SER A 302 -3.71 -23.20 7.99
C SER A 302 -2.61 -22.14 7.85
N LEU A 303 -2.34 -21.66 6.64
CA LEU A 303 -1.40 -20.57 6.36
C LEU A 303 -2.07 -19.52 5.47
N PRO A 304 -3.13 -18.87 5.96
CA PRO A 304 -3.89 -17.93 5.17
C PRO A 304 -3.04 -16.70 4.83
N LEU A 305 -3.32 -16.11 3.69
CA LEU A 305 -2.82 -14.82 3.24
C LEU A 305 -4.03 -14.06 2.64
N MET A 306 -3.78 -13.16 1.69
CA MET A 306 -4.83 -12.40 1.01
C MET A 306 -4.68 -12.56 -0.50
N HIS A 307 -5.77 -12.42 -1.26
CA HIS A 307 -5.74 -12.43 -2.72
C HIS A 307 -6.75 -11.43 -3.28
N VAL A 308 -6.51 -10.90 -4.47
CA VAL A 308 -7.48 -10.05 -5.15
C VAL A 308 -8.63 -10.91 -5.67
N HIS A 309 -9.87 -10.47 -5.44
CA HIS A 309 -11.07 -11.22 -5.78
C HIS A 309 -11.09 -11.61 -7.27
N LYS A 310 -11.34 -12.90 -7.56
CA LYS A 310 -11.22 -13.47 -8.91
C LYS A 310 -12.28 -12.94 -9.89
N GLY A 311 -13.39 -12.37 -9.40
CA GLY A 311 -14.44 -11.76 -10.23
C GLY A 311 -13.97 -10.56 -11.06
N PHE A 312 -12.79 -10.00 -10.78
CA PHE A 312 -12.20 -8.88 -11.53
C PHE A 312 -11.44 -9.30 -12.81
N ALA A 313 -11.78 -10.44 -13.41
CA ALA A 313 -11.09 -10.98 -14.59
C ALA A 313 -11.01 -9.98 -15.77
N LYS A 314 -12.06 -9.16 -15.97
CA LYS A 314 -12.06 -8.11 -16.99
C LYS A 314 -11.08 -6.97 -16.66
N HIS A 315 -11.05 -6.51 -15.41
CA HIS A 315 -10.04 -5.55 -14.92
C HIS A 315 -8.64 -6.09 -15.16
N PHE A 316 -8.34 -7.34 -14.76
CA PHE A 316 -7.02 -7.94 -14.95
C PHE A 316 -6.62 -7.96 -16.43
N THR A 317 -7.56 -8.29 -17.31
CA THR A 317 -7.36 -8.29 -18.75
C THR A 317 -7.10 -6.88 -19.29
N PHE A 318 -7.84 -5.88 -18.82
CA PHE A 318 -7.61 -4.48 -19.17
C PHE A 318 -6.20 -4.02 -18.78
N TYR A 319 -5.83 -4.23 -17.50
CA TYR A 319 -4.51 -3.85 -17.00
C TYR A 319 -3.38 -4.58 -17.73
N LYS A 320 -3.54 -5.87 -18.01
CA LYS A 320 -2.54 -6.64 -18.76
C LYS A 320 -2.38 -6.10 -20.18
N ASN A 321 -3.48 -6.01 -20.93
CA ASN A 321 -3.42 -5.83 -22.38
C ASN A 321 -3.29 -4.36 -22.79
N TYR A 322 -3.77 -3.42 -21.98
CA TYR A 322 -3.75 -1.99 -22.30
C TYR A 322 -2.83 -1.17 -21.42
N MET A 323 -2.49 -1.66 -20.22
CA MET A 323 -1.63 -0.96 -19.27
C MET A 323 -0.26 -1.63 -19.08
N GLY A 324 -0.02 -2.78 -19.73
CA GLY A 324 1.25 -3.51 -19.67
C GLY A 324 1.57 -4.08 -18.29
N PHE A 325 0.56 -4.39 -17.48
CA PHE A 325 0.79 -5.00 -16.17
C PHE A 325 1.12 -6.49 -16.31
N SER A 326 2.10 -6.91 -15.51
CA SER A 326 2.24 -8.30 -15.09
C SER A 326 1.55 -8.49 -13.73
N PHE A 327 1.27 -9.73 -13.36
CA PHE A 327 0.67 -10.10 -12.08
C PHE A 327 1.61 -11.01 -11.30
N ASP A 328 1.44 -11.06 -9.98
CA ASP A 328 2.29 -11.82 -9.08
C ASP A 328 2.38 -13.30 -9.47
N ASN A 329 3.56 -13.88 -9.28
CA ASN A 329 3.83 -15.27 -9.59
C ASN A 329 3.27 -16.26 -8.55
N GLU A 330 2.59 -15.77 -7.51
CA GLU A 330 1.95 -16.60 -6.49
C GLU A 330 0.47 -16.85 -6.78
N GLY A 331 -0.04 -16.36 -7.92
CA GLY A 331 -1.42 -16.57 -8.37
C GLY A 331 -2.44 -15.82 -7.51
N ARG A 332 -2.04 -14.72 -6.87
CA ARG A 332 -2.87 -13.93 -5.96
C ARG A 332 -3.55 -12.73 -6.62
N ASN A 333 -3.33 -12.56 -7.92
CA ASN A 333 -3.89 -11.51 -8.79
C ASN A 333 -3.53 -10.08 -8.36
N TYR A 334 -2.41 -9.90 -7.64
CA TYR A 334 -1.82 -8.59 -7.40
C TYR A 334 -1.04 -8.15 -8.63
N GLY A 335 -1.24 -6.90 -9.06
CA GLY A 335 -0.47 -6.30 -10.16
C GLY A 335 0.96 -5.99 -9.72
N ILE A 336 1.90 -6.10 -10.66
CA ILE A 336 3.31 -5.74 -10.48
C ILE A 336 3.52 -4.31 -10.98
N TYR A 337 3.80 -3.42 -10.04
CA TYR A 337 4.19 -2.04 -10.27
C TYR A 337 5.71 -1.98 -10.41
N THR A 338 6.18 -1.62 -11.60
CA THR A 338 7.61 -1.46 -11.89
C THR A 338 8.03 0.01 -11.72
N PRO A 339 9.28 0.28 -11.31
CA PRO A 339 9.78 1.64 -11.17
C PRO A 339 9.68 2.45 -12.48
N ASN A 340 9.48 3.76 -12.34
CA ASN A 340 9.47 4.75 -13.42
C ASN A 340 8.41 4.49 -14.50
N LYS A 341 7.27 3.89 -14.14
CA LYS A 341 6.14 3.75 -15.05
C LYS A 341 5.65 5.13 -15.47
N ILE A 342 5.57 5.36 -16.78
CA ILE A 342 5.01 6.58 -17.38
C ILE A 342 3.65 6.28 -17.98
N CYS A 343 2.83 7.32 -18.10
CA CYS A 343 1.58 7.22 -18.84
C CYS A 343 1.81 7.49 -20.33
N PRO A 344 1.29 6.62 -21.21
CA PRO A 344 1.36 6.81 -22.65
C PRO A 344 0.56 8.02 -23.11
#